data_AF-A0A351BNG4-F1
#
_entry.id   AF-A0A351BNG4-F1
#
_cell.length_a   1.000
_cell.length_b   1.000
_cell.length_c   1.000
_cell.angle_alpha   90.00
_cell.angle_beta   90.00
_cell.angle_gamma   90.00
#
_symmetry.space_group_name_H-M   'P 1'
#
loop_
_entity.id
_entity.type
_entity.pdbx_description
1 polymer ?
#
loop_
_entity_poly.entity_id
_entity_poly.type
_entity_poly.pdbx_seq_one_letter_code
_entity_poly.pdbx_strand_id
1 'polypeptide(L)'
;RDDLRDGGAQHFVEVIAAVRQRSPGTVIETLVPDFRGRMEVALVALGQSLPDVLNHNLETVARLYRQARPGADYAHSLAFLKAFKARYPQVPTKSGLMVGLGETDDEIIEVLRDLRAHDVEMLTIGQYLAPSVHHLPVQRYVHPDVFRSYEEAALAMGFSGAACGPMVRSSYWADVQAHSAGVA
;
A
#
# COMPACT_ATOMS: atom_id res chain seq x y z
N ARG A 1 -5.70 8.68 -16.22
CA ARG A 1 -5.42 9.23 -14.87
C ARG A 1 -4.50 10.44 -14.95
N ASP A 2 -3.28 10.30 -15.46
CA ASP A 2 -2.28 11.39 -15.43
C ASP A 2 -2.65 12.58 -16.34
N ASP A 3 -3.62 12.39 -17.23
CA ASP A 3 -4.31 13.39 -18.03
C ASP A 3 -5.34 14.24 -17.25
N LEU A 4 -5.85 13.76 -16.10
CA LEU A 4 -6.91 14.41 -15.34
C LEU A 4 -6.36 15.41 -14.31
N ARG A 5 -6.97 16.60 -14.17
CA ARG A 5 -6.45 17.67 -13.29
C ARG A 5 -6.32 17.29 -11.81
N ASP A 6 -7.10 16.33 -11.35
CA ASP A 6 -7.13 15.79 -9.98
C ASP A 6 -6.36 14.47 -9.85
N GLY A 7 -5.75 13.97 -10.94
CA GLY A 7 -5.13 12.66 -10.96
C GLY A 7 -6.12 11.52 -10.75
N GLY A 8 -7.40 11.71 -11.08
CA GLY A 8 -8.46 10.71 -10.96
C GLY A 8 -8.95 10.47 -9.53
N ALA A 9 -8.59 11.32 -8.56
CA ALA A 9 -9.03 11.19 -7.17
C ALA A 9 -10.56 11.27 -7.03
N GLN A 10 -11.22 12.13 -7.81
CA GLN A 10 -12.68 12.27 -7.79
C GLN A 10 -13.39 10.97 -8.19
N HIS A 11 -12.78 10.19 -9.09
CA HIS A 11 -13.37 8.91 -9.50
C HIS A 11 -13.42 7.92 -8.33
N PHE A 12 -12.39 7.87 -7.47
CA PHE A 12 -12.43 7.05 -6.26
C PHE A 12 -13.58 7.47 -5.34
N VAL A 13 -13.76 8.78 -5.13
CA VAL A 13 -14.83 9.34 -4.31
C VAL A 13 -16.21 8.94 -4.83
N GLU A 14 -16.43 9.09 -6.13
CA GLU A 14 -17.71 8.75 -6.78
C GLU A 14 -18.04 7.26 -6.63
N VAL A 15 -17.03 6.39 -6.78
CA VAL A 15 -17.20 4.93 -6.61
C VAL A 15 -17.53 4.59 -5.16
N ILE A 16 -16.80 5.14 -4.18
CA ILE A 16 -17.06 4.91 -2.75
C ILE A 16 -18.49 5.34 -2.40
N ALA A 17 -18.89 6.55 -2.80
CA ALA A 17 -20.22 7.08 -2.55
C ALA A 17 -21.32 6.20 -3.17
N ALA A 18 -21.13 5.74 -4.41
CA ALA A 18 -22.07 4.86 -5.09
C ALA A 18 -22.21 3.49 -4.41
N VAL A 19 -21.10 2.91 -3.93
CA VAL A 19 -21.11 1.65 -3.17
C VAL A 19 -21.86 1.84 -1.85
N ARG A 20 -21.56 2.92 -1.10
CA ARG A 20 -22.24 3.23 0.17
C ARG A 20 -23.74 3.42 0.01
N GLN A 21 -24.18 4.06 -1.07
CA GLN A 21 -25.60 4.24 -1.37
C GLN A 21 -26.32 2.91 -1.61
N ARG A 22 -25.65 1.95 -2.27
CA ARG A 22 -26.27 0.68 -2.71
C ARG A 22 -26.08 -0.46 -1.71
N SER A 23 -25.01 -0.44 -0.94
CA SER A 23 -24.64 -1.49 0.01
C SER A 23 -23.92 -0.88 1.23
N PRO A 24 -24.66 -0.20 2.13
CA PRO A 24 -24.07 0.63 3.19
C PRO A 24 -23.17 -0.13 4.17
N GLY A 25 -23.42 -1.43 4.38
CA GLY A 25 -22.61 -2.28 5.25
C GLY A 25 -21.34 -2.87 4.61
N THR A 26 -21.06 -2.58 3.33
CA THR A 26 -19.84 -3.09 2.67
C THR A 26 -18.62 -2.34 3.18
N VAL A 27 -17.60 -3.06 3.67
CA VAL A 27 -16.31 -2.45 4.01
C VAL A 27 -15.50 -2.21 2.73
N ILE A 28 -14.90 -1.03 2.60
CA ILE A 28 -14.24 -0.54 1.39
C ILE A 28 -12.76 -0.25 1.68
N GLU A 29 -11.87 -1.04 1.11
CA GLU A 29 -10.44 -0.70 0.96
C GLU A 29 -10.20 -0.10 -0.44
N THR A 30 -9.47 1.01 -0.54
CA THR A 30 -9.01 1.53 -1.84
C THR A 30 -7.53 1.33 -2.02
N LEU A 31 -7.10 0.92 -3.22
CA LEU A 31 -5.69 0.96 -3.63
C LEU A 31 -5.50 2.16 -4.58
N VAL A 32 -4.96 3.24 -4.03
CA VAL A 32 -4.79 4.51 -4.74
C VAL A 32 -3.37 4.67 -5.29
N PRO A 33 -3.20 5.47 -6.34
CA PRO A 33 -1.87 5.90 -6.76
C PRO A 33 -1.31 7.00 -5.85
N ASP A 34 -0.12 7.49 -6.19
CA ASP A 34 0.60 8.55 -5.46
C ASP A 34 0.19 9.98 -5.88
N PHE A 35 -0.69 10.12 -6.88
CA PHE A 35 -1.21 11.40 -7.39
C PHE A 35 -0.13 12.46 -7.67
N ARG A 36 0.97 12.06 -8.31
CA ARG A 36 2.15 12.91 -8.62
C ARG A 36 1.79 14.30 -9.13
N GLY A 37 2.41 15.32 -8.52
CA GLY A 37 2.18 16.73 -8.86
C GLY A 37 0.79 17.26 -8.50
N ARG A 38 -0.09 16.43 -7.93
CA ARG A 38 -1.49 16.71 -7.63
C ARG A 38 -1.89 16.24 -6.23
N MET A 39 -0.92 15.94 -5.38
CA MET A 39 -1.13 15.37 -4.04
C MET A 39 -2.20 16.13 -3.26
N GLU A 40 -2.08 17.46 -3.13
CA GLU A 40 -3.04 18.19 -2.31
C GLU A 40 -4.45 18.26 -2.93
N VAL A 41 -4.54 18.33 -4.27
CA VAL A 41 -5.83 18.24 -4.97
C VAL A 41 -6.49 16.88 -4.70
N ALA A 42 -5.70 15.81 -4.75
CA ALA A 42 -6.18 14.45 -4.49
C ALA A 42 -6.57 14.24 -3.02
N LEU A 43 -5.78 14.72 -2.06
CA LEU A 43 -6.09 14.63 -0.64
C LEU A 43 -7.39 15.35 -0.29
N VAL A 44 -7.60 16.55 -0.83
CA VAL A 44 -8.86 17.30 -0.67
C VAL A 44 -10.03 16.52 -1.26
N ALA A 45 -9.88 15.98 -2.47
CA ALA A 45 -10.93 15.22 -3.14
C ALA A 45 -11.29 13.95 -2.34
N LEU A 46 -10.30 13.13 -1.97
CA LEU A 46 -10.51 11.89 -1.20
C LEU A 46 -11.28 12.13 0.11
N GLY A 47 -11.13 13.30 0.73
CA GLY A 47 -11.89 13.68 1.92
C GLY A 47 -13.40 13.78 1.76
N GLN A 48 -13.92 13.83 0.52
CA GLN A 48 -15.35 13.92 0.25
C GLN A 48 -16.06 12.58 0.47
N SER A 49 -15.37 11.46 0.30
CA SER A 49 -15.89 10.12 0.61
C SER A 49 -14.73 9.21 0.96
N LEU A 50 -14.56 8.95 2.25
CA LEU A 50 -13.43 8.18 2.77
C LEU A 50 -13.68 6.67 2.63
N PRO A 51 -12.66 5.87 2.28
CA PRO A 51 -12.70 4.42 2.44
C PRO A 51 -12.59 4.04 3.92
N ASP A 52 -12.83 2.77 4.23
CA ASP A 52 -12.53 2.22 5.55
C ASP A 52 -11.03 1.94 5.72
N VAL A 53 -10.31 1.63 4.62
CA VAL A 53 -8.85 1.52 4.58
C VAL A 53 -8.32 2.20 3.33
N LEU A 54 -7.29 3.04 3.47
CA LEU A 54 -6.57 3.61 2.33
C LEU A 54 -5.24 2.89 2.12
N ASN A 55 -5.09 2.24 0.98
CA ASN A 55 -3.89 1.52 0.58
C ASN A 55 -3.14 2.29 -0.52
N HIS A 56 -1.83 2.47 -0.35
CA HIS A 56 -0.91 2.87 -1.40
C HIS A 56 0.38 2.06 -1.28
N ASN A 57 0.66 1.21 -2.27
CA ASN A 57 1.84 0.36 -2.25
C ASN A 57 3.13 1.13 -2.60
N LEU A 58 4.20 0.86 -1.84
CA LEU A 58 5.57 1.20 -2.24
C LEU A 58 6.13 0.22 -3.28
N GLU A 59 5.65 -1.02 -3.28
CA GLU A 59 6.06 -2.14 -4.15
C GLU A 59 7.48 -2.67 -3.92
N THR A 60 8.49 -1.83 -3.68
CA THR A 60 9.88 -2.26 -3.50
C THR A 60 10.73 -1.25 -2.72
N VAL A 61 12.00 -1.57 -2.52
CA VAL A 61 13.00 -0.77 -1.80
C VAL A 61 13.46 0.44 -2.61
N ALA A 62 13.92 1.50 -1.93
CA ALA A 62 14.30 2.77 -2.55
C ALA A 62 15.32 2.62 -3.70
N ARG A 63 16.31 1.74 -3.56
CA ARG A 63 17.34 1.48 -4.58
C ARG A 63 16.75 0.94 -5.89
N LEU A 64 15.71 0.10 -5.82
CA LEU A 64 15.07 -0.53 -6.98
C LEU A 64 13.92 0.31 -7.55
N TYR A 65 13.52 1.37 -6.86
CA TYR A 65 12.28 2.09 -7.15
C TYR A 65 12.20 2.63 -8.58
N ARG A 66 13.28 3.26 -9.08
CA ARG A 66 13.32 3.78 -10.45
C ARG A 66 13.23 2.68 -11.52
N GLN A 67 13.76 1.50 -11.22
CA GLN A 67 13.75 0.36 -12.13
C GLN A 67 12.38 -0.33 -12.13
N ALA A 68 11.77 -0.53 -10.95
CA ALA A 68 10.50 -1.22 -10.79
C ALA A 68 9.28 -0.34 -11.08
N ARG A 69 9.37 0.97 -10.81
CA ARG A 69 8.27 1.92 -10.94
C ARG A 69 8.70 3.19 -11.70
N PRO A 70 8.93 3.09 -13.03
CA PRO A 70 9.31 4.25 -13.83
C PRO A 70 8.34 5.42 -13.61
N GLY A 71 8.88 6.54 -13.15
CA GLY A 71 8.12 7.74 -12.82
C GLY A 71 7.73 7.86 -11.35
N ALA A 72 7.50 6.79 -10.60
CA ALA A 72 7.18 6.94 -9.18
C ALA A 72 8.41 7.43 -8.39
N ASP A 73 8.17 8.12 -7.27
CA ASP A 73 9.22 8.54 -6.33
C ASP A 73 8.94 7.98 -4.92
N TYR A 74 9.95 7.36 -4.31
CA TYR A 74 9.81 6.63 -3.04
C TYR A 74 9.44 7.58 -1.89
N ALA A 75 10.13 8.72 -1.80
CA ALA A 75 9.86 9.72 -0.78
C ALA A 75 8.49 10.37 -0.97
N HIS A 76 8.08 10.62 -2.22
CA HIS A 76 6.75 11.13 -2.54
C HIS A 76 5.63 10.16 -2.13
N SER A 77 5.79 8.86 -2.38
CA SER A 77 4.82 7.85 -1.95
C SER A 77 4.68 7.78 -0.41
N LEU A 78 5.80 7.86 0.32
CA LEU A 78 5.79 7.94 1.78
C LEU A 78 5.15 9.25 2.28
N ALA A 79 5.47 10.38 1.64
CA ALA A 79 4.89 11.67 1.98
C ALA A 79 3.38 11.70 1.75
N PHE A 80 2.89 11.06 0.68
CA PHE A 80 1.45 10.92 0.41
C PHE A 80 0.74 10.16 1.54
N LEU A 81 1.26 9.00 1.95
CA LEU A 81 0.69 8.20 3.04
C LEU A 81 0.66 8.99 4.36
N LYS A 82 1.76 9.66 4.70
CA LYS A 82 1.84 10.51 5.90
C LYS A 82 0.86 11.67 5.86
N ALA A 83 0.76 12.36 4.73
CA ALA A 83 -0.14 13.50 4.55
C ALA A 83 -1.62 13.07 4.62
N PHE A 84 -1.96 11.93 4.04
CA PHE A 84 -3.31 11.37 4.16
C PHE A 84 -3.64 11.02 5.61
N LYS A 85 -2.76 10.29 6.31
CA LYS A 85 -2.99 9.90 7.71
C LYS A 85 -3.09 11.12 8.63
N ALA A 86 -2.29 12.16 8.41
CA ALA A 86 -2.36 13.40 9.18
C ALA A 86 -3.71 14.12 9.00
N ARG A 87 -4.32 14.03 7.81
CA ARG A 87 -5.61 14.68 7.51
C ARG A 87 -6.82 13.86 7.92
N TYR A 88 -6.72 12.54 7.86
CA TYR A 88 -7.80 11.59 8.14
C TYR A 88 -7.32 10.50 9.12
N PRO A 89 -6.98 10.86 10.37
CA PRO A 89 -6.34 9.94 11.32
C PRO A 89 -7.19 8.71 11.67
N GLN A 90 -8.51 8.79 11.47
CA GLN A 90 -9.45 7.71 11.70
C GLN A 90 -9.43 6.61 10.63
N VAL A 91 -8.84 6.87 9.46
CA VAL A 91 -8.77 5.90 8.36
C VAL A 91 -7.42 5.19 8.43
N PRO A 92 -7.38 3.87 8.62
CA PRO A 92 -6.13 3.14 8.60
C PRO A 92 -5.45 3.20 7.24
N THR A 93 -4.13 3.35 7.27
CA THR A 93 -3.29 3.36 6.07
C THR A 93 -2.59 2.02 5.89
N LYS A 94 -2.52 1.58 4.65
CA LYS A 94 -1.92 0.31 4.25
C LYS A 94 -0.88 0.51 3.15
N SER A 95 0.14 -0.34 3.14
CA SER A 95 1.06 -0.45 2.01
C SER A 95 1.42 -1.91 1.72
N GLY A 96 2.07 -2.11 0.58
CA GLY A 96 2.45 -3.41 0.08
C GLY A 96 3.84 -3.39 -0.54
N LEU A 97 4.55 -4.51 -0.39
CA LEU A 97 5.84 -4.78 -0.99
C LEU A 97 5.82 -6.11 -1.74
N MET A 98 6.58 -6.18 -2.81
CA MET A 98 6.92 -7.41 -3.50
C MET A 98 8.40 -7.72 -3.31
N VAL A 99 8.69 -8.92 -2.83
CA VAL A 99 10.06 -9.43 -2.66
C VAL A 99 10.44 -10.38 -3.79
N GLY A 100 11.73 -10.51 -4.08
CA GLY A 100 12.24 -11.27 -5.21
C GLY A 100 12.65 -10.43 -6.42
N LEU A 101 12.72 -9.10 -6.29
CA LEU A 101 13.13 -8.15 -7.33
C LEU A 101 14.63 -7.82 -7.29
N GLY A 102 15.35 -8.28 -6.26
CA GLY A 102 16.79 -8.06 -6.08
C GLY A 102 17.13 -7.20 -4.85
N GLU A 103 16.14 -6.99 -3.99
CA GLU A 103 16.28 -6.43 -2.65
C GLU A 103 16.96 -7.41 -1.68
N THR A 104 17.64 -6.89 -0.66
CA THR A 104 18.09 -7.66 0.49
C THR A 104 17.03 -7.66 1.59
N ASP A 105 17.15 -8.60 2.54
CA ASP A 105 16.25 -8.65 3.70
C ASP A 105 16.40 -7.40 4.57
N ASP A 106 17.63 -6.89 4.73
CA ASP A 106 17.90 -5.65 5.48
C ASP A 106 17.22 -4.43 4.84
N GLU A 107 17.24 -4.31 3.51
CA GLU A 107 16.53 -3.24 2.81
C GLU A 107 15.01 -3.34 3.02
N ILE A 108 14.45 -4.56 3.08
CA ILE A 108 13.03 -4.73 3.41
C ILE A 108 12.74 -4.25 4.84
N ILE A 109 13.59 -4.60 5.80
CA ILE A 109 13.46 -4.13 7.19
C ILE A 109 13.57 -2.61 7.27
N GLU A 110 14.43 -1.97 6.47
CA GLU A 110 14.49 -0.51 6.38
C GLU A 110 13.17 0.09 5.85
N VAL A 111 12.59 -0.48 4.80
CA VAL A 111 11.28 -0.04 4.29
C VAL A 111 10.19 -0.17 5.36
N LEU A 112 10.21 -1.22 6.19
CA LEU A 112 9.26 -1.36 7.30
C LEU A 112 9.37 -0.21 8.30
N ARG A 113 10.59 0.20 8.64
CA ARG A 113 10.84 1.35 9.53
C ARG A 113 10.35 2.65 8.89
N ASP A 114 10.61 2.84 7.60
CA ASP A 114 10.13 4.00 6.86
C ASP A 114 8.61 4.07 6.87
N LEU A 115 7.93 2.97 6.54
CA LEU A 115 6.46 2.88 6.57
C LEU A 115 5.90 3.25 7.95
N ARG A 116 6.50 2.73 9.03
CA ARG A 116 6.09 3.09 10.40
C ARG A 116 6.34 4.55 10.74
N ALA A 117 7.47 5.12 10.35
CA ALA A 117 7.77 6.55 10.54
C ALA A 117 6.74 7.45 9.81
N HIS A 118 6.11 6.93 8.75
CA HIS A 118 5.07 7.60 7.97
C HIS A 118 3.64 7.21 8.39
N ASP A 119 3.49 6.66 9.60
CA ASP A 119 2.22 6.26 10.22
C ASP A 119 1.41 5.22 9.41
N VAL A 120 2.07 4.36 8.64
CA VAL A 120 1.42 3.25 7.93
C VAL A 120 1.14 2.11 8.90
N GLU A 121 -0.13 1.74 9.04
CA GLU A 121 -0.57 0.80 10.08
C GLU A 121 -0.67 -0.64 9.61
N MET A 122 -0.92 -0.86 8.32
CA MET A 122 -1.12 -2.20 7.76
C MET A 122 -0.12 -2.51 6.64
N LEU A 123 0.27 -3.77 6.52
CA LEU A 123 1.31 -4.21 5.60
C LEU A 123 0.94 -5.50 4.88
N THR A 124 1.32 -5.57 3.60
CA THR A 124 1.38 -6.84 2.87
C THR A 124 2.76 -7.05 2.25
N ILE A 125 3.30 -8.26 2.33
CA ILE A 125 4.53 -8.65 1.63
C ILE A 125 4.28 -9.93 0.84
N GLY A 126 4.40 -9.84 -0.48
CA GLY A 126 4.17 -10.96 -1.41
C GLY A 126 5.41 -11.31 -2.24
N GLN A 127 5.46 -12.52 -2.80
CA GLN A 127 6.47 -12.85 -3.81
C GLN A 127 6.14 -12.14 -5.13
N TYR A 128 7.12 -11.45 -5.69
CA TYR A 128 7.09 -10.98 -7.07
C TYR A 128 7.08 -12.17 -8.03
N LEU A 129 6.07 -12.20 -8.90
CA LEU A 129 5.98 -13.15 -10.00
C LEU A 129 5.96 -12.34 -11.30
N ALA A 130 6.96 -12.54 -12.14
CA ALA A 130 7.05 -11.85 -13.42
C ALA A 130 5.82 -12.18 -14.29
N PRO A 131 5.03 -11.18 -14.72
CA PRO A 131 3.84 -11.44 -15.55
C PRO A 131 4.20 -11.99 -16.94
N SER A 132 5.37 -11.62 -17.45
CA SER A 132 5.91 -12.10 -18.73
C SER A 132 7.43 -11.87 -18.80
N VAL A 133 8.07 -12.38 -19.85
CA VAL A 133 9.51 -12.21 -20.13
C VAL A 133 9.95 -10.76 -20.40
N HIS A 134 8.99 -9.84 -20.63
CA HIS A 134 9.28 -8.42 -20.84
C HIS A 134 9.30 -7.60 -19.54
N HIS A 135 8.99 -8.23 -18.41
CA HIS A 135 9.05 -7.60 -17.09
C HIS A 135 10.39 -7.89 -16.41
N LEU A 136 10.63 -7.23 -15.28
CA LEU A 136 11.82 -7.51 -14.48
C LEU A 136 11.90 -9.01 -14.16
N PRO A 137 13.09 -9.63 -14.27
CA PRO A 137 13.24 -11.02 -13.91
C PRO A 137 13.11 -11.20 -12.39
N VAL A 138 12.57 -12.34 -11.96
CA VAL A 138 12.62 -12.75 -10.56
C VAL A 138 14.09 -13.04 -10.20
N GLN A 139 14.63 -12.30 -9.23
CA GLN A 139 16.01 -12.45 -8.74
C GLN A 139 16.14 -13.53 -7.67
N ARG A 140 15.08 -13.74 -6.88
CA ARG A 140 15.02 -14.81 -5.88
C ARG A 140 13.58 -15.21 -5.58
N TYR A 141 13.40 -16.49 -5.23
CA TYR A 141 12.19 -16.97 -4.57
C TYR A 141 12.45 -17.01 -3.07
N VAL A 142 11.73 -16.17 -2.33
CA VAL A 142 11.93 -16.02 -0.89
C VAL A 142 11.34 -17.23 -0.16
N HIS A 143 12.09 -17.80 0.79
CA HIS A 143 11.63 -18.94 1.57
C HIS A 143 10.47 -18.54 2.51
N PRO A 144 9.47 -19.40 2.75
CA PRO A 144 8.36 -19.10 3.66
C PRO A 144 8.78 -18.61 5.05
N ASP A 145 9.89 -19.10 5.59
CA ASP A 145 10.39 -18.66 6.90
C ASP A 145 10.89 -17.21 6.91
N VAL A 146 11.36 -16.69 5.77
CA VAL A 146 11.74 -15.28 5.63
C VAL A 146 10.49 -14.40 5.56
N PHE A 147 9.40 -14.86 4.95
CA PHE A 147 8.12 -14.14 5.05
C PHE A 147 7.63 -14.05 6.49
N ARG A 148 7.77 -15.15 7.26
CA ARG A 148 7.42 -15.16 8.69
C ARG A 148 8.28 -14.17 9.49
N SER A 149 9.58 -14.09 9.23
CA SER A 149 10.44 -13.12 9.91
C SER A 149 10.08 -11.67 9.57
N TYR A 150 9.63 -11.39 8.34
CA TYR A 150 9.11 -10.07 8.00
C TYR A 150 7.82 -9.72 8.75
N GLU A 151 6.90 -10.69 8.88
CA GLU A 151 5.65 -10.51 9.64
C GLU A 151 5.94 -10.23 11.13
N GLU A 152 6.80 -11.05 11.74
CA GLU A 152 7.23 -10.88 13.13
C GLU A 152 7.91 -9.51 13.35
N ALA A 153 8.78 -9.10 12.42
CA ALA A 153 9.43 -7.79 12.47
C ALA A 153 8.42 -6.64 12.35
N ALA A 154 7.46 -6.74 11.42
CA ALA A 154 6.41 -5.74 11.26
C ALA A 154 5.56 -5.62 12.54
N LEU A 155 5.07 -6.74 13.08
CA LEU A 155 4.27 -6.73 14.30
C LEU A 155 5.07 -6.17 15.49
N ALA A 156 6.36 -6.50 15.61
CA ALA A 156 7.25 -5.92 16.63
C ALA A 156 7.48 -4.41 16.48
N MET A 157 7.39 -3.87 15.26
CA MET A 157 7.44 -2.43 14.97
C MET A 157 6.08 -1.72 15.15
N GLY A 158 5.03 -2.45 15.54
CA GLY A 158 3.71 -1.89 15.84
C GLY A 158 2.83 -1.63 14.62
N PHE A 159 2.98 -2.40 13.55
CA PHE A 159 1.91 -2.52 12.55
C PHE A 159 0.69 -3.20 13.21
N SER A 160 -0.52 -2.70 12.95
CA SER A 160 -1.77 -3.30 13.47
C SER A 160 -2.16 -4.58 12.72
N GLY A 161 -1.66 -4.76 11.50
CA GLY A 161 -1.81 -6.00 10.74
C GLY A 161 -0.71 -6.14 9.69
N ALA A 162 -0.11 -7.31 9.61
CA ALA A 162 0.87 -7.65 8.59
C ALA A 162 0.52 -9.02 8.02
N ALA A 163 0.37 -9.12 6.69
CA ALA A 163 0.23 -10.39 6.00
C ALA A 163 1.46 -10.60 5.11
N CYS A 164 2.26 -11.62 5.40
CA CYS A 164 3.46 -11.93 4.64
C CYS A 164 3.43 -13.36 4.13
N GLY A 165 3.62 -13.56 2.83
CA GLY A 165 3.70 -14.90 2.28
C GLY A 165 3.83 -14.94 0.77
N PRO A 166 4.24 -16.09 0.19
CA PRO A 166 4.50 -16.18 -1.25
C PRO A 166 3.31 -15.76 -2.12
N MET A 167 2.10 -16.16 -1.73
CA MET A 167 0.86 -15.90 -2.46
C MET A 167 0.10 -14.66 -1.97
N VAL A 168 0.64 -13.93 -0.99
CA VAL A 168 0.02 -12.70 -0.50
C VAL A 168 0.06 -11.64 -1.61
N ARG A 169 -1.03 -10.89 -1.70
CA ARG A 169 -1.23 -9.73 -2.56
C ARG A 169 -1.85 -8.61 -1.73
N SER A 170 -1.81 -7.37 -2.23
CA SER A 170 -2.35 -6.22 -1.50
C SER A 170 -3.81 -6.41 -1.06
N SER A 171 -4.62 -7.13 -1.83
CA SER A 171 -6.01 -7.46 -1.50
C SER A 171 -6.23 -8.85 -0.89
N TYR A 172 -5.19 -9.66 -0.67
CA TYR A 172 -5.32 -11.00 -0.10
C TYR A 172 -5.80 -10.92 1.35
N TRP A 173 -7.00 -11.45 1.64
CA TRP A 173 -7.59 -11.45 2.99
C TRP A 173 -7.72 -10.03 3.58
N ALA A 174 -8.03 -9.04 2.73
CA ALA A 174 -8.22 -7.65 3.15
C ALA A 174 -9.33 -7.51 4.22
N ASP A 175 -10.36 -8.34 4.15
CA ASP A 175 -11.41 -8.46 5.16
C ASP A 175 -10.86 -8.90 6.53
N VAL A 176 -10.06 -9.96 6.58
CA VAL A 176 -9.46 -10.45 7.84
C VAL A 176 -8.43 -9.47 8.39
N GLN A 177 -7.67 -8.81 7.52
CA GLN A 177 -6.77 -7.73 7.92
C GLN A 177 -7.54 -6.52 8.48
N ALA A 178 -8.65 -6.12 7.87
CA ALA A 178 -9.51 -5.04 8.35
C ALA A 178 -10.13 -5.38 9.72
N HIS A 179 -10.62 -6.61 9.91
CA HIS A 179 -11.09 -7.09 11.21
C HIS A 179 -9.98 -7.06 12.27
N SER A 180 -8.76 -7.49 11.91
CA SER A 180 -7.61 -7.49 12.84
C SER A 180 -7.19 -6.06 13.23
N ALA A 181 -7.39 -5.10 12.33
CA ALA A 181 -7.18 -3.67 12.55
C ALA A 181 -8.37 -2.95 13.23
N GLY A 182 -9.46 -3.66 13.55
CA GLY A 182 -10.65 -3.11 14.21
C GLY A 182 -11.53 -2.24 13.30
N VAL A 183 -11.41 -2.41 11.98
CA VAL A 183 -12.13 -1.62 10.95
C VAL A 183 -13.48 -2.23 10.59
N ALA A 184 -13.65 -3.54 10.83
CA ALA A 184 -14.83 -4.32 10.48
C ALA A 184 -15.27 -5.22 11.63
#